data_AF-A0A1K1SZ07-F1
#
_entry.id   AF-A0A1K1SZ07-F1
#
_cell.length_a   1.000
_cell.length_b   1.000
_cell.length_c   1.000
_cell.angle_alpha   90.00
_cell.angle_beta   90.00
_cell.angle_gamma   90.00
#
_symmetry.space_group_name_H-M   'P 1'
#
loop_
_entity.id
_entity.type
_entity.pdbx_description
1 polymer ?
#
loop_
_entity_poly.entity_id
_entity_poly.type
_entity_poly.pdbx_seq_one_letter_code
_entity_poly.pdbx_strand_id
1 'polypeptide(L)'
;KQRWQIELFFKWIKQNLKLKRYFGFSENAVRLQIYSALITYLLLHLYQHRSGCSGSISDFAIRLAHSLFERPLSIERLEDRRQKRTELKATQGNLQL
;
A
#
# COMPACT_ATOMS: atom_id res chain seq x y z
N LYS A 1 -19.30 -5.60 -26.51
CA LYS A 1 -17.94 -5.63 -25.89
C LYS A 1 -17.75 -4.61 -24.77
N GLN A 2 -18.28 -3.39 -24.85
CA GLN A 2 -18.10 -2.35 -23.81
C GLN A 2 -18.75 -2.63 -22.45
N ARG A 3 -19.87 -3.38 -22.41
CA ARG A 3 -20.54 -3.76 -21.14
C ARG A 3 -19.61 -4.45 -20.15
N TRP A 4 -18.77 -5.35 -20.64
CA TRP A 4 -17.80 -6.07 -19.81
C TRP A 4 -16.75 -5.15 -19.19
N GLN A 5 -16.31 -4.11 -19.91
CA GLN A 5 -15.35 -3.15 -19.35
C GLN A 5 -15.99 -2.26 -18.28
N ILE A 6 -17.24 -1.86 -18.47
CA ILE A 6 -18.01 -1.11 -17.46
C ILE A 6 -18.19 -1.95 -16.20
N GLU A 7 -18.48 -3.24 -16.35
CA GLU A 7 -18.66 -4.17 -15.24
C GLU A 7 -17.35 -4.43 -14.49
N LEU A 8 -16.25 -4.59 -15.22
CA LEU A 8 -14.91 -4.70 -14.65
C LEU A 8 -14.51 -3.42 -13.91
N PHE A 9 -14.87 -2.25 -14.45
CA PHE A 9 -14.68 -0.95 -13.81
C PHE A 9 -15.47 -0.83 -12.50
N PHE A 10 -16.76 -1.16 -12.49
CA PHE A 10 -17.55 -1.13 -11.26
C PHE A 10 -17.10 -2.19 -10.25
N LYS A 11 -16.67 -3.35 -10.71
CA LYS A 11 -16.07 -4.40 -9.84
C LYS A 11 -14.77 -3.89 -9.21
N TRP A 12 -13.92 -3.25 -9.99
CA TRP A 12 -12.67 -2.65 -9.52
C TRP A 12 -12.94 -1.52 -8.53
N ILE A 13 -13.90 -0.63 -8.82
CA ILE A 13 -14.34 0.43 -7.89
C ILE A 13 -14.77 -0.18 -6.57
N LYS A 14 -15.65 -1.19 -6.57
CA LYS A 14 -16.10 -1.85 -5.34
C LYS A 14 -14.97 -2.57 -4.60
N GLN A 15 -13.97 -3.10 -5.30
CA GLN A 15 -12.82 -3.77 -4.69
C GLN A 15 -11.78 -2.80 -4.11
N ASN A 16 -11.62 -1.61 -4.69
CA ASN A 16 -10.66 -0.60 -4.25
C ASN A 16 -11.27 0.37 -3.23
N LEU A 17 -12.58 0.66 -3.34
CA LEU A 17 -13.38 1.17 -2.23
C LEU A 17 -13.70 0.03 -1.25
N LYS A 18 -12.67 -0.55 -0.65
CA LYS A 18 -12.85 -1.18 0.67
C LYS A 18 -13.07 -0.06 1.67
N LEU A 19 -14.29 0.47 1.70
CA LEU A 19 -14.83 1.36 2.72
C LEU A 19 -14.95 0.58 4.04
N LYS A 20 -13.84 0.04 4.54
CA LYS A 20 -13.75 -0.65 5.82
C LYS A 20 -14.07 0.31 6.98
N ARG A 21 -13.94 1.61 6.75
CA ARG A 21 -14.33 2.70 7.63
C ARG A 21 -14.53 3.95 6.78
N TYR A 22 -15.75 4.47 6.71
CA TYR A 22 -15.98 5.79 6.12
C TYR A 22 -15.17 6.81 6.94
N PHE A 23 -14.33 7.62 6.30
CA PHE A 23 -13.59 8.70 6.97
C PHE A 23 -14.54 9.82 7.46
N GLY A 24 -15.75 9.87 6.89
CA GLY A 24 -16.88 10.68 7.32
C GLY A 24 -18.13 10.24 6.57
N PHE A 25 -19.29 10.34 7.20
CA PHE A 25 -20.59 9.98 6.60
C PHE A 25 -21.23 11.13 5.81
N SER A 26 -20.55 12.27 5.70
CA SER A 26 -21.04 13.39 4.91
C SER A 26 -20.96 13.09 3.42
N GLU A 27 -21.94 13.58 2.66
CA GLU A 27 -22.01 13.39 1.21
C GLU A 27 -20.72 13.88 0.52
N ASN A 28 -20.15 15.00 1.00
CA ASN A 28 -18.91 15.54 0.48
C ASN A 28 -17.70 14.62 0.76
N ALA A 29 -17.62 14.01 1.94
CA ALA A 29 -16.55 13.08 2.27
C ALA A 29 -16.58 11.83 1.37
N VAL A 30 -17.78 11.32 1.09
CA VAL A 30 -17.97 10.19 0.16
C VAL A 30 -17.61 10.60 -1.28
N ARG A 31 -18.05 11.78 -1.74
CA ARG A 31 -17.66 12.31 -3.05
C ARG A 31 -16.14 12.43 -3.20
N LEU A 32 -15.46 12.97 -2.19
CA LEU A 32 -14.00 13.12 -2.21
C LEU A 32 -13.27 11.77 -2.23
N GLN A 33 -13.77 10.77 -1.50
CA GLN A 33 -13.22 9.40 -1.53
C GLN A 33 -13.35 8.77 -2.92
N ILE A 34 -14.49 8.94 -3.58
CA ILE A 34 -14.71 8.47 -4.95
C ILE A 34 -13.76 9.19 -5.91
N TYR A 35 -13.65 10.52 -5.84
CA TYR A 35 -12.73 11.28 -6.69
C TYR A 35 -11.27 10.86 -6.48
N SER A 36 -10.84 10.67 -5.23
CA SER A 36 -9.49 10.20 -4.91
C SER A 36 -9.19 8.82 -5.49
N ALA A 37 -10.14 7.88 -5.39
CA ALA A 37 -10.00 6.55 -5.98
C ALA A 37 -9.89 6.61 -7.52
N LEU A 38 -10.69 7.46 -8.17
CA LEU A 38 -10.64 7.67 -9.62
C LEU A 38 -9.32 8.30 -10.07
N ILE A 39 -8.86 9.34 -9.37
CA ILE A 39 -7.58 10.01 -9.65
C ILE A 39 -6.42 9.00 -9.51
N THR A 40 -6.41 8.23 -8.43
CA THR A 40 -5.40 7.19 -8.17
C THR A 40 -5.38 6.15 -9.29
N TYR A 41 -6.55 5.67 -9.72
CA TYR A 41 -6.65 4.74 -10.85
C TYR A 41 -6.07 5.32 -12.14
N LEU A 42 -6.43 6.55 -12.46
CA LEU A 42 -5.99 7.20 -13.69
C LEU A 42 -4.48 7.42 -13.71
N LEU A 43 -3.90 7.87 -12.60
CA LEU A 43 -2.45 8.01 -12.42
C LEU A 43 -1.73 6.68 -12.62
N LEU A 44 -2.26 5.62 -12.00
CA LEU A 44 -1.67 4.28 -12.05
C LEU A 44 -1.72 3.69 -13.47
N HIS A 45 -2.84 3.90 -14.16
CA HIS A 45 -3.03 3.48 -15.54
C HIS A 45 -2.13 4.25 -16.52
N LEU A 46 -2.04 5.58 -16.36
CA LEU A 46 -1.13 6.42 -17.15
C LEU A 46 0.33 6.02 -16.93
N TYR A 47 0.71 5.79 -15.67
CA TYR A 47 2.06 5.34 -15.35
C TYR A 47 2.35 3.98 -15.96
N GLN A 48 1.43 3.02 -15.87
CA GLN A 48 1.61 1.70 -16.47
C GLN A 48 1.78 1.81 -17.99
N HIS A 49 0.97 2.65 -18.64
CA HIS A 49 1.09 2.89 -20.08
C HIS A 49 2.46 3.49 -20.46
N ARG A 50 3.03 4.35 -19.62
CA ARG A 50 4.35 4.98 -19.82
C ARG A 50 5.54 4.06 -19.50
N SER A 51 5.41 3.20 -18.50
CA SER A 51 6.50 2.37 -17.96
C SER A 51 6.66 1.02 -18.65
N GLY A 52 5.75 0.64 -19.55
CA GLY A 52 5.85 -0.60 -20.33
C GLY A 52 5.79 -1.88 -19.49
N CYS A 53 5.51 -1.79 -18.19
CA CYS A 53 5.50 -2.91 -17.27
C CYS A 53 4.19 -3.72 -17.41
N SER A 54 4.31 -4.96 -17.89
CA SER A 54 3.21 -5.90 -18.12
C SER A 54 2.68 -6.58 -16.84
N GLY A 55 2.72 -5.89 -15.69
CA GLY A 55 2.23 -6.39 -14.39
C GLY A 55 0.75 -6.04 -14.13
N SER A 56 0.15 -6.65 -13.11
CA SER A 56 -1.18 -6.23 -12.64
C SER A 56 -1.10 -4.84 -11.99
N ILE A 57 -2.08 -3.98 -12.28
CA ILE A 57 -2.22 -2.63 -11.68
C ILE A 57 -2.11 -2.70 -10.15
N SER A 58 -2.71 -3.71 -9.54
CA SER A 58 -2.70 -3.90 -8.08
C SER A 58 -1.30 -4.21 -7.53
N ASP A 59 -0.53 -5.05 -8.20
CA ASP A 59 0.85 -5.37 -7.80
C ASP A 59 1.76 -4.15 -7.87
N PHE A 60 1.51 -3.29 -8.86
CA PHE A 60 2.22 -2.03 -8.97
C PHE A 60 1.82 -1.06 -7.86
N ALA A 61 0.52 -0.91 -7.56
CA ALA A 61 0.06 -0.09 -6.42
C ALA A 61 0.68 -0.53 -5.08
N ILE A 62 0.78 -1.84 -4.84
CA ILE A 62 1.40 -2.39 -3.62
C ILE A 62 2.89 -2.02 -3.56
N ARG A 63 3.63 -2.17 -4.67
CA ARG A 63 5.05 -1.78 -4.73
C ARG A 63 5.25 -0.28 -4.56
N LEU A 64 4.41 0.54 -5.18
CA LEU A 64 4.43 2.00 -5.05
C LEU A 64 4.17 2.40 -3.60
N ALA A 65 3.18 1.78 -2.96
CA ALA A 65 2.91 2.01 -1.55
C ALA A 65 4.09 1.58 -0.67
N HIS A 66 4.70 0.43 -0.94
CA HIS A 66 5.89 -0.01 -0.21
C HIS A 66 7.06 0.97 -0.38
N SER A 67 7.32 1.42 -1.60
CA SER A 67 8.43 2.32 -1.92
C SER A 67 8.23 3.74 -1.37
N LEU A 68 7.00 4.28 -1.41
CA LEU A 68 6.71 5.63 -0.93
C LEU A 68 6.49 5.69 0.58
N PHE A 69 5.91 4.64 1.17
CA PHE A 69 5.63 4.57 2.61
C PHE A 69 6.64 3.71 3.37
N GLU A 70 7.78 3.36 2.75
CA GLU A 70 8.93 2.83 3.46
C GLU A 70 9.35 3.89 4.48
N ARG A 71 9.08 3.63 5.76
CA ARG A 71 9.45 4.54 6.84
C ARG A 71 10.85 4.16 7.31
N PRO A 72 11.92 4.87 6.92
CA PRO A 72 13.30 4.51 7.29
C PRO A 72 13.48 4.44 8.81
N LEU A 73 12.85 5.37 9.54
CA LEU A 73 12.86 5.44 11.01
C LEU A 73 12.26 4.21 11.72
N SER A 74 11.45 3.40 11.03
CA SER A 74 10.88 2.16 11.57
C SER A 74 11.83 0.98 11.39
N ILE A 75 12.53 0.94 10.26
CA ILE A 75 13.48 -0.13 9.93
C ILE A 75 14.71 -0.02 10.83
N GLU A 76 15.28 1.18 10.96
CA GLU A 76 16.44 1.42 11.82
C GLU A 76 16.15 1.06 13.28
N ARG A 77 14.98 1.44 13.81
CA ARG A 77 14.53 1.04 15.15
C ARG A 77 14.34 -0.48 15.31
N LEU A 78 13.97 -1.20 14.26
CA LEU A 78 13.86 -2.66 14.30
C LEU A 78 15.23 -3.32 14.26
N GLU A 79 16.17 -2.77 13.51
CA GLU A 79 17.57 -3.22 13.45
C GLU A 79 18.27 -3.01 14.80
N ASP A 80 18.12 -1.84 15.41
CA ASP A 80 18.61 -1.56 16.77
C ASP A 80 18.09 -2.56 17.82
N ARG A 81 16.79 -2.90 17.75
CA ARG A 81 16.19 -3.89 18.65
C ARG A 81 16.72 -5.30 18.41
N ARG A 82 17.06 -5.65 17.16
CA ARG A 82 17.67 -6.95 16.83
C ARG A 82 19.10 -6.99 17.35
N GLN A 83 19.86 -5.93 17.15
CA GLN A 83 21.24 -5.82 17.60
C GLN A 83 21.35 -5.92 19.13
N LYS A 84 20.52 -5.16 19.88
CA LYS A 84 20.44 -5.28 21.35
C LYS A 84 20.09 -6.68 21.83
N ARG A 85 19.22 -7.41 21.12
CA ARG A 85 18.88 -8.80 21.48
C ARG A 85 20.04 -9.76 21.23
N THR A 86 20.80 -9.57 20.16
CA THR A 86 22.01 -10.37 19.88
C THR A 86 23.08 -10.09 20.93
N GLU A 87 23.28 -8.83 21.30
CA GLU A 87 24.20 -8.40 22.35
C GLU A 87 23.82 -8.97 23.72
N LEU A 88 22.53 -8.95 24.09
CA LEU A 88 22.02 -9.54 25.34
C LEU A 88 22.22 -11.07 25.37
N LYS A 89 21.99 -11.77 24.25
CA LYS A 89 22.25 -13.21 24.15
C LYS A 89 23.74 -13.53 24.25
N ALA A 90 24.60 -12.71 23.64
CA ALA A 90 26.05 -12.86 23.70
C ALA A 90 26.60 -12.61 25.13
N THR A 91 26.08 -11.61 25.83
CA THR A 91 26.46 -11.33 27.23
C THR A 91 25.95 -12.38 28.20
N GLN A 92 24.73 -12.91 28.02
CA GLN A 92 24.21 -14.00 28.85
C GLN A 92 25.00 -15.32 28.67
N GLY A 93 25.51 -15.61 27.47
CA GLY A 93 26.37 -16.76 27.22
C GLY A 93 27.75 -16.67 27.89
N ASN A 94 28.27 -15.46 28.11
CA ASN A 94 29.58 -15.24 28.74
C ASN A 94 29.55 -15.24 30.28
N LEU A 95 28.38 -15.24 30.91
CA LEU A 95 28.22 -15.23 32.37
C LEU A 95 28.05 -16.64 32.98
N GLN A 96 28.08 -17.69 32.15
CA GLN A 96 27.92 -19.10 32.56
C GLN A 96 29.23 -19.91 32.53
N LEU A 97 30.38 -19.23 32.49
CA LEU A 97 31.74 -19.79 32.67
C LEU A 97 32.40 -19.13 33.88
#